data_AF-A0A966VCT8-F1
#
_entry.id   AF-A0A966VCT8-F1
#
_cell.length_a   1.000
_cell.length_b   1.000
_cell.length_c   1.000
_cell.angle_alpha   90.00
_cell.angle_beta   90.00
_cell.angle_gamma   90.00
#
_symmetry.space_group_name_H-M   'P 1'
#
loop_
_entity.id
_entity.type
_entity.pdbx_description
1 polymer ?
#
loop_
_entity_poly.entity_id
_entity_poly.type
_entity_poly.pdbx_seq_one_letter_code
_entity_poly.pdbx_strand_id
1 'polypeptide(L)'
;MPPAKLPLFTRLYLLTTDPTLSWHAFFHSPIQGGIVVSVLVHALLYTIVLNVASYVARGRGCDGAVSRRCFFVLFFVLYLGYIARFAHARAILRALDGNHKAARGFIDQHYNSWIFLG
;
A
#
# COMPACT_ATOMS: atom_id res chain seq x y z
N MET A 1 0.61 -4.43 19.29
CA MET A 1 0.87 -5.17 18.04
C MET A 1 -0.42 -5.84 17.58
N PRO A 2 -0.77 -5.79 16.29
CA PRO A 2 -1.94 -6.50 15.77
C PRO A 2 -1.77 -8.03 15.90
N PRO A 3 -2.85 -8.79 16.18
CA PRO A 3 -2.77 -10.23 16.36
C PRO A 3 -2.24 -10.94 15.11
N ALA A 4 -1.42 -11.98 15.31
CA ALA A 4 -0.77 -12.74 14.23
C ALA A 4 -1.76 -13.46 13.28
N LYS A 5 -3.03 -13.60 13.70
CA LYS A 5 -4.09 -14.29 12.94
C LYS A 5 -4.80 -13.39 11.91
N LEU A 6 -4.46 -12.10 11.82
CA LEU A 6 -5.09 -11.23 10.83
C LEU A 6 -4.58 -11.51 9.42
N PRO A 7 -5.43 -11.38 8.38
CA PRO A 7 -5.00 -11.39 6.99
C PRO A 7 -3.87 -10.39 6.76
N LEU A 8 -2.92 -10.73 5.88
CA LEU A 8 -1.72 -9.94 5.62
C LEU A 8 -2.05 -8.46 5.32
N PHE A 9 -3.03 -8.20 4.46
CA PHE A 9 -3.41 -6.84 4.08
C PHE A 9 -4.03 -6.07 5.24
N THR A 10 -4.92 -6.68 6.04
CA THR A 10 -5.47 -6.06 7.25
C THR A 10 -4.38 -5.76 8.27
N ARG A 11 -3.39 -6.64 8.40
CA ARG A 11 -2.26 -6.42 9.29
C ARG A 11 -1.38 -5.26 8.80
N LEU A 12 -1.10 -5.20 7.51
CA LEU A 12 -0.37 -4.08 6.89
C LEU A 12 -1.14 -2.78 7.00
N TYR A 13 -2.46 -2.81 6.81
CA TYR A 13 -3.36 -1.69 7.03
C TYR A 13 -3.15 -1.11 8.42
N LEU A 14 -3.31 -1.93 9.46
CA LEU A 14 -3.18 -1.49 10.85
C LEU A 14 -1.78 -0.95 11.15
N LEU A 15 -0.72 -1.60 10.65
CA LEU A 15 0.66 -1.19 10.91
C LEU A 15 1.05 0.10 10.17
N THR A 16 0.61 0.25 8.92
CA THR A 16 0.96 1.41 8.07
C THR A 16 0.07 2.62 8.34
N THR A 17 -0.99 2.46 9.12
CA THR A 17 -1.86 3.54 9.62
C THR A 17 -1.73 3.78 11.12
N ASP A 18 -0.84 3.07 11.81
CA ASP A 18 -0.57 3.33 13.22
C ASP A 18 0.26 4.62 13.33
N PRO A 19 -0.31 5.74 13.79
CA PRO A 19 0.40 7.00 13.82
C PRO A 19 1.43 7.06 14.95
N THR A 20 1.40 6.09 15.89
CA THR A 20 2.34 6.00 17.03
C THR A 20 3.64 5.29 16.67
N LEU A 21 3.65 4.55 15.56
CA LEU A 21 4.81 3.81 15.11
C LEU A 21 5.95 4.78 14.74
N SER A 22 7.19 4.46 15.16
CA SER A 22 8.37 5.25 14.76
C SER A 22 8.79 4.93 13.32
N TRP A 23 9.48 5.86 12.65
CA TRP A 23 10.05 5.62 11.32
C TRP A 23 11.01 4.43 11.32
N HIS A 24 11.80 4.26 12.38
CA HIS A 24 12.67 3.10 12.54
C HIS A 24 11.86 1.79 12.59
N ALA A 25 10.78 1.75 13.36
CA ALA A 25 9.90 0.59 13.43
C ALA A 25 9.19 0.31 12.10
N PHE A 26 8.80 1.35 11.35
CA PHE A 26 8.22 1.21 10.01
C PHE A 26 9.18 0.53 9.03
N PHE A 27 10.47 0.88 9.07
CA PHE A 27 11.50 0.26 8.21
C PHE A 27 12.03 -1.08 8.75
N HIS A 28 11.40 -1.65 9.78
CA HIS A 28 11.80 -2.95 10.29
C HIS A 28 11.33 -4.11 9.40
N SER A 29 12.14 -5.17 9.35
CA SER A 29 12.00 -6.33 8.44
C SER A 29 10.59 -6.91 8.32
N PRO A 30 9.82 -7.16 9.41
CA PRO A 30 8.50 -7.78 9.26
C PRO A 30 7.45 -6.88 8.60
N ILE A 31 7.52 -5.55 8.78
CA ILE A 31 6.61 -4.61 8.11
C ILE A 31 7.02 -4.46 6.65
N GLN A 32 8.32 -4.25 6.40
CA GLN A 32 8.85 -4.10 5.05
C GLN A 32 8.63 -5.35 4.20
N GLY A 33 8.84 -6.54 4.75
CA GLY A 33 8.56 -7.79 4.06
C GLY A 33 7.10 -7.91 3.62
N GLY A 34 6.15 -7.54 4.48
CA GLY A 34 4.74 -7.52 4.13
C GLY A 34 4.40 -6.47 3.07
N ILE A 35 4.96 -5.25 3.17
CA ILE A 35 4.79 -4.20 2.16
C ILE A 35 5.30 -4.68 0.81
N VAL A 36 6.51 -5.25 0.75
CA VAL A 36 7.09 -5.76 -0.50
C VAL A 36 6.21 -6.85 -1.11
N VAL A 37 5.74 -7.82 -0.32
CA VAL A 37 4.82 -8.86 -0.80
C VAL A 37 3.54 -8.26 -1.36
N SER A 38 2.93 -7.32 -0.62
CA SER A 38 1.72 -6.63 -1.09
C SER A 38 1.95 -5.89 -2.41
N VAL A 39 3.04 -5.12 -2.50
CA VAL A 39 3.41 -4.36 -3.70
C VAL A 39 3.67 -5.30 -4.88
N LEU A 40 4.36 -6.43 -4.68
CA LEU A 40 4.59 -7.43 -5.74
C LEU A 40 3.26 -7.98 -6.27
N VAL A 41 2.35 -8.37 -5.38
CA VAL A 41 1.03 -8.91 -5.75
C VAL A 41 0.24 -7.88 -6.56
N HIS A 42 0.18 -6.64 -6.10
CA HIS A 42 -0.55 -5.56 -6.77
C HIS A 42 0.08 -5.17 -8.10
N ALA A 43 1.40 -4.99 -8.14
CA ALA A 43 2.09 -4.65 -9.37
C ALA A 43 1.91 -5.74 -10.43
N LEU A 44 1.95 -7.02 -10.05
CA LEU A 44 1.69 -8.14 -10.95
C LEU A 44 0.24 -8.12 -11.46
N LEU A 45 -0.72 -8.02 -10.54
CA LEU A 45 -2.14 -8.00 -10.89
C LEU A 45 -2.48 -6.84 -11.82
N TYR A 46 -2.04 -5.62 -11.49
CA TYR A 46 -2.28 -4.44 -12.33
C TYR A 46 -1.57 -4.54 -13.68
N THR A 47 -0.37 -5.13 -13.73
CA THR A 47 0.30 -5.40 -15.02
C THR A 47 -0.49 -6.39 -15.87
N ILE A 48 -1.09 -7.43 -15.27
CA ILE A 48 -1.96 -8.39 -15.98
C ILE A 48 -3.21 -7.68 -16.49
N VAL A 49 -3.89 -6.89 -15.64
CA VAL A 49 -5.08 -6.12 -16.03
C VAL A 49 -4.78 -5.20 -17.20
N LEU A 50 -3.65 -4.50 -17.19
CA LEU A 50 -3.24 -3.62 -18.30
C LEU A 50 -2.93 -4.40 -19.58
N ASN A 51 -2.37 -5.60 -19.47
CA ASN A 51 -2.15 -6.48 -20.63
C ASN A 51 -3.47 -6.96 -21.23
N VAL A 52 -4.42 -7.40 -20.40
CA VAL A 52 -5.76 -7.81 -20.84
C VAL A 52 -6.49 -6.64 -21.46
N ALA A 53 -6.45 -5.45 -20.84
CA ALA A 53 -7.05 -4.24 -21.39
C ALA A 53 -6.44 -3.87 -22.76
N SER A 54 -5.11 -3.97 -22.89
CA SER A 54 -4.44 -3.77 -24.18
C SER A 54 -4.88 -4.80 -25.22
N TYR A 55 -5.04 -6.06 -24.83
CA TYR A 55 -5.50 -7.13 -25.70
C TYR A 55 -6.93 -6.86 -26.21
N VAL A 56 -7.85 -6.49 -25.31
CA VAL A 56 -9.23 -6.13 -25.68
C VAL A 56 -9.27 -4.91 -26.61
N ALA A 57 -8.43 -3.90 -26.36
CA ALA A 57 -8.44 -2.66 -27.13
C ALA A 57 -7.72 -2.75 -28.49
N ARG A 58 -6.66 -3.57 -28.61
CA ARG A 58 -5.76 -3.59 -29.78
C ARG A 58 -5.60 -4.96 -30.42
N GLY A 59 -6.27 -5.99 -29.92
CA GLY A 59 -6.13 -7.38 -30.36
C GLY A 59 -4.78 -8.03 -30.00
N ARG A 60 -3.93 -7.36 -29.21
CA ARG A 60 -2.61 -7.85 -28.78
C ARG A 60 -2.22 -7.36 -27.39
N GLY A 61 -1.54 -8.22 -26.64
CA GLY A 61 -0.94 -7.87 -25.35
C GLY A 61 0.18 -6.82 -25.51
N CYS A 62 0.61 -6.25 -24.40
CA CYS A 62 1.76 -5.35 -24.42
C CYS A 62 3.05 -6.13 -24.72
N ASP A 63 4.01 -5.47 -25.38
CA ASP A 63 5.36 -6.00 -25.52
C ASP A 63 5.95 -6.35 -24.15
N GLY A 64 6.70 -7.46 -24.05
CA GLY A 64 7.34 -7.88 -22.81
C GLY A 64 8.26 -6.82 -22.18
N ALA A 65 8.90 -5.95 -22.98
CA ALA A 65 9.65 -4.81 -22.47
C ALA A 65 8.72 -3.76 -21.82
N VAL A 66 7.57 -3.47 -22.42
CA VAL A 66 6.58 -2.52 -21.90
C VAL A 66 5.94 -3.06 -20.63
N SER A 67 5.55 -4.33 -20.61
CA SER A 67 4.98 -5.00 -19.43
C SER A 67 5.95 -5.01 -18.25
N ARG A 68 7.26 -5.28 -18.48
CA ARG A 68 8.28 -5.20 -17.43
C ARG A 68 8.44 -3.77 -16.90
N ARG A 69 8.54 -2.77 -17.77
CA ARG A 69 8.61 -1.35 -17.35
C ARG A 69 7.40 -0.95 -16.52
N CYS A 70 6.21 -1.35 -16.97
CA CYS A 70 4.96 -1.12 -16.26
C CYS A 70 4.98 -1.74 -14.86
N PHE A 71 5.38 -3.00 -14.74
CA PHE A 71 5.54 -3.68 -13.45
C PHE A 71 6.47 -2.91 -12.50
N PHE A 72 7.67 -2.51 -12.96
CA PHE A 72 8.61 -1.78 -12.12
C PHE A 72 8.07 -0.41 -11.69
N VAL A 73 7.47 0.34 -12.61
CA VAL A 73 6.85 1.64 -12.28
C VAL A 73 5.75 1.45 -11.23
N LEU A 74 4.86 0.47 -11.42
CA LEU A 74 3.81 0.15 -10.46
C LEU A 74 4.40 -0.26 -9.10
N PHE A 75 5.44 -1.09 -9.10
CA PHE A 75 6.13 -1.49 -7.88
C PHE A 75 6.61 -0.27 -7.08
N PHE A 76 7.35 0.64 -7.72
CA PHE A 76 7.86 1.84 -7.05
C PHE A 76 6.74 2.79 -6.60
N VAL A 77 5.74 3.04 -7.45
CA VAL A 77 4.62 3.94 -7.11
C VAL A 77 3.82 3.40 -5.93
N LEU A 78 3.51 2.11 -5.91
CA LEU A 78 2.77 1.47 -4.81
C LEU A 78 3.59 1.46 -3.52
N TYR A 79 4.89 1.17 -3.61
CA TYR A 79 5.78 1.21 -2.46
C TYR A 79 5.87 2.62 -1.84
N LEU A 80 6.03 3.65 -2.68
CA LEU A 80 5.99 5.05 -2.25
C LEU A 80 4.62 5.42 -1.67
N GLY A 81 3.53 4.86 -2.19
CA GLY A 81 2.18 5.00 -1.63
C GLY A 81 2.09 4.56 -0.17
N TYR A 82 2.73 3.43 0.20
CA TYR A 82 2.79 2.99 1.60
C TYR A 82 3.56 3.97 2.49
N ILE A 83 4.67 4.53 2.00
CA ILE A 83 5.46 5.53 2.75
C ILE A 83 4.66 6.82 2.93
N ALA A 84 4.06 7.34 1.85
CA ALA A 84 3.27 8.56 1.87
C ALA A 84 2.09 8.45 2.84
N ARG A 85 1.43 7.30 2.84
CA ARG A 85 0.35 6.99 3.78
C ARG A 85 0.80 6.99 5.22
N PHE A 86 1.93 6.34 5.51
CA PHE A 86 2.48 6.33 6.87
C PHE A 86 2.82 7.75 7.34
N ALA A 87 3.43 8.57 6.47
CA ALA A 87 3.67 9.99 6.74
C ALA A 87 2.36 10.76 6.99
N HIS A 88 1.32 10.49 6.19
CA HIS A 88 0.02 11.16 6.30
C HIS A 88 -0.70 10.82 7.62
N ALA A 89 -0.73 9.55 8.04
CA ALA A 89 -1.30 9.13 9.33
C ALA A 89 -0.65 9.88 10.51
N ARG A 90 0.67 10.08 10.45
CA ARG A 90 1.41 10.85 11.46
C ARG A 90 1.12 12.35 11.38
N ALA A 91 0.94 12.89 10.18
CA ALA A 91 0.55 14.29 10.01
C ALA A 91 -0.83 14.55 10.63
N ILE A 92 -1.79 13.64 10.45
CA ILE A 92 -3.11 13.71 11.11
C ILE A 92 -2.97 13.68 12.62
N LEU A 93 -2.15 12.77 13.18
CA LEU A 93 -1.93 12.72 14.63
C LEU A 93 -1.34 14.03 15.18
N ARG A 94 -0.39 14.63 14.46
CA ARG A 94 0.17 15.93 14.82
C ARG A 94 -0.85 17.06 14.74
N ALA A 95 -1.72 17.04 13.72
CA ALA A 95 -2.77 18.04 13.54
C ALA A 95 -3.90 17.95 14.58
N LEU A 96 -4.06 16.79 15.22
CA LEU A 96 -5.04 16.54 16.28
C LEU A 96 -4.41 16.55 17.68
N ASP A 97 -3.32 17.30 17.86
CA ASP A 97 -2.60 17.47 19.14
C ASP A 97 -2.27 16.14 19.86
N GLY A 98 -1.95 15.09 19.10
CA GLY A 98 -1.61 13.78 19.66
C GLY A 98 -2.80 12.97 20.14
N ASN A 99 -4.05 13.39 19.84
CA ASN A 99 -5.24 12.61 20.19
C ASN A 99 -5.37 11.36 19.30
N HIS A 100 -4.81 10.25 19.78
CA HIS A 100 -4.80 8.96 19.07
C HIS A 100 -6.19 8.46 18.70
N LYS A 101 -7.20 8.64 19.56
CA LYS A 101 -8.56 8.13 19.31
C LYS A 101 -9.22 8.91 18.17
N ALA A 102 -9.07 10.23 18.17
CA ALA A 102 -9.56 11.09 17.10
C ALA A 102 -8.82 10.82 15.78
N ALA A 103 -7.50 10.71 15.81
CA ALA A 103 -6.69 10.41 14.63
C ALA A 103 -7.05 9.04 14.03
N ARG A 104 -7.24 8.02 14.87
CA ARG A 104 -7.63 6.69 14.42
C ARG A 104 -9.02 6.70 13.78
N GLY A 105 -10.00 7.34 14.44
CA GLY A 105 -11.35 7.48 13.89
C GLY A 105 -11.37 8.21 12.55
N PHE A 106 -10.59 9.29 12.44
CA PHE A 106 -10.48 10.05 11.19
C PHE A 106 -9.86 9.22 10.07
N ILE A 107 -8.75 8.52 10.35
CA ILE A 107 -8.07 7.65 9.39
C ILE A 107 -8.99 6.52 8.93
N ASP A 108 -9.68 5.84 9.85
CA ASP A 108 -10.57 4.73 9.52
C ASP A 108 -11.79 5.20 8.69
N GLN A 109 -12.31 6.42 8.91
CA GLN A 109 -13.42 7.00 8.13
C GLN A 109 -13.02 7.45 6.72
N HIS A 110 -11.82 8.02 6.58
CA HIS A 110 -11.33 8.57 5.31
C HIS A 110 -10.41 7.60 4.57
N TYR A 111 -10.36 6.35 5.02
CA TYR A 111 -9.49 5.37 4.42
C TYR A 111 -10.01 4.91 3.05
N ASN A 112 -9.31 5.35 2.00
CA ASN A 112 -9.47 4.77 0.66
C ASN A 112 -8.68 3.47 0.54
N SER A 113 -9.36 2.34 0.77
CA SER A 113 -8.88 0.97 0.53
C SER A 113 -8.60 0.63 -0.95
N TRP A 114 -8.74 1.57 -1.88
CA TRP A 114 -8.83 1.25 -3.31
C TRP A 114 -7.46 1.25 -3.98
N ILE A 115 -6.46 1.87 -3.34
CA ILE A 115 -5.07 1.92 -3.83
C ILE A 115 -4.36 0.57 -3.59
N PHE A 116 -4.88 -0.25 -2.67
CA PHE A 116 -4.35 -1.56 -2.32
C PHE A 116 -5.57 -2.46 -2.09
N LEU A 117 -5.88 -3.38 -3.00
CA LEU A 117 -6.86 -4.46 -2.79
C LEU A 117 -6.58 -5.16 -1.45
N GLY A 118 -7.25 -4.70 -0.38
CA GLY A 118 -7.09 -5.15 1.00
C GLY A 118 -7.11 -4.02 2.03
#